data_AF-A0A383CUU1-F1
#
_entry.id   AF-A0A383CUU1-F1
#
_cell.length_a   1.000
_cell.length_b   1.000
_cell.length_c   1.000
_cell.angle_alpha   90.00
_cell.angle_beta   90.00
_cell.angle_gamma   90.00
#
_symmetry.space_group_name_H-M   'P 1'
#
loop_
_entity.id
_entity.type
_entity.pdbx_description
1 polymer ?
#
loop_
_entity_poly.entity_id
_entity_poly.type
_entity_poly.pdbx_seq_one_letter_code
_entity_poly.pdbx_strand_id
1 'polypeptide(L)'
;NYYPDKNNSSLHAGWNLLSFPLTGELGTHTIADILPTAPLSVFAFTGGSYETVATTASLVPGRGYWVNLPSGGAWTIVGQLVTNKNVSIAAGWQMIGAFDKEIDVAVLKLAYSTIQSVFGYDSEGYYHAKDMKPGKGYWANFGAAVTIDFLALEEASGSVATKPVVAPPTAPAILVASTDEGKEQQLQLGADYVHHLPPRPPAGTFDIRIHDDSGNASWGVVRQSLPATYRVTLQAVN
;
A
#
# COMPACT_ATOMS: atom_id res chain seq x y z
N ASN A 1 8.02 5.17 28.00
CA ASN A 1 8.64 5.07 26.67
C ASN A 1 7.76 5.76 25.66
N TYR A 2 7.80 7.09 25.66
CA TYR A 2 7.17 7.97 24.67
C TYR A 2 8.09 7.99 23.45
N TYR A 3 7.58 7.65 22.27
CA TYR A 3 8.31 7.79 21.01
C TYR A 3 7.96 9.15 20.40
N PRO A 4 8.84 10.18 20.48
CA PRO A 4 8.62 11.47 19.86
C PRO A 4 9.01 11.51 18.38
N ASP A 5 9.34 10.37 17.75
CA ASP A 5 9.76 10.34 16.36
C ASP A 5 8.60 10.74 15.47
N LYS A 6 8.66 12.02 15.12
CA LYS A 6 7.78 12.79 14.28
C LYS A 6 7.88 12.23 12.87
N ASN A 7 7.24 11.09 12.63
CA ASN A 7 6.98 10.58 11.29
C ASN A 7 5.98 11.53 10.64
N ASN A 8 6.48 12.69 10.19
CA ASN A 8 5.71 13.75 9.58
C ASN A 8 5.31 13.33 8.17
N SER A 9 4.43 12.34 8.09
CA SER A 9 3.75 11.97 6.87
C SER A 9 2.70 13.03 6.61
N SER A 10 2.88 13.86 5.59
CA SER A 10 1.82 14.77 5.14
C SER A 10 0.66 13.93 4.61
N LEU A 11 -0.52 14.13 5.19
CA LEU A 11 -1.78 13.61 4.66
C LEU A 11 -2.32 14.62 3.66
N HIS A 12 -3.00 14.13 2.62
CA HIS A 12 -3.67 14.98 1.64
C HIS A 12 -5.19 14.87 1.77
N ALA A 13 -5.91 15.84 1.20
CA ALA A 13 -7.36 15.72 1.06
C ALA A 13 -7.70 14.51 0.15
N GLY A 14 -8.79 13.83 0.43
CA GLY A 14 -9.17 12.60 -0.25
C GLY A 14 -8.60 11.33 0.42
N TRP A 15 -8.48 10.26 -0.37
CA TRP A 15 -8.09 8.94 0.09
C TRP A 15 -6.60 8.81 0.39
N ASN A 16 -6.27 8.40 1.61
CA ASN A 16 -4.92 8.07 2.06
C ASN A 16 -4.88 6.58 2.47
N LEU A 17 -3.80 5.87 2.14
CA LEU A 17 -3.55 4.50 2.60
C LEU A 17 -2.63 4.54 3.83
N LEU A 18 -3.18 4.28 5.01
CA LEU A 18 -2.52 4.46 6.31
C LEU A 18 -2.43 3.15 7.07
N SER A 19 -1.47 3.04 7.97
CA SER A 19 -1.38 1.96 8.95
C SER A 19 -0.98 2.53 10.30
N PHE A 20 -1.35 1.86 11.39
CA PHE A 20 -0.98 2.32 12.72
C PHE A 20 0.22 1.51 13.25
N PRO A 21 1.37 2.14 13.52
CA PRO A 21 2.58 1.43 13.89
C PRO A 21 2.72 1.14 15.40
N LEU A 22 1.94 1.82 16.23
CA LEU A 22 2.05 1.78 17.70
C LEU A 22 0.81 1.14 18.33
N THR A 23 0.90 0.76 19.60
CA THR A 23 -0.28 0.53 20.43
C THR A 23 -0.68 1.81 21.13
N GLY A 24 -1.97 2.03 21.32
CA GLY A 24 -2.44 3.17 22.12
C GLY A 24 -1.92 3.14 23.55
N GLU A 25 -1.63 4.30 24.14
CA GLU A 25 -1.42 4.37 25.59
C GLU A 25 -2.74 4.00 26.27
N LEU A 26 -2.77 2.89 27.03
CA LEU A 26 -3.89 2.48 27.88
C LEU A 26 -5.30 2.70 27.24
N GLY A 27 -5.54 2.08 26.08
CA GLY A 27 -6.89 1.63 25.75
C GLY A 27 -7.75 2.44 24.77
N THR A 28 -7.42 3.65 24.32
CA THR A 28 -8.23 4.31 23.26
C THR A 28 -7.43 5.29 22.42
N HIS A 29 -6.90 4.84 21.28
CA HIS A 29 -6.65 5.72 20.14
C HIS A 29 -7.58 5.25 19.04
N THR A 30 -8.72 5.93 18.93
CA THR A 30 -9.61 5.76 17.80
C THR A 30 -9.00 6.43 16.57
N ILE A 31 -9.55 6.14 15.40
CA ILE A 31 -9.10 6.76 14.16
C ILE A 31 -9.25 8.29 14.22
N ALA A 32 -10.30 8.78 14.88
CA ALA A 32 -10.53 10.21 15.06
C ALA A 32 -9.48 10.90 15.95
N ASP A 33 -8.91 10.19 16.92
CA ASP A 33 -7.96 10.79 17.90
C ASP A 33 -6.57 11.03 17.31
N ILE A 34 -6.22 10.28 16.27
CA ILE A 34 -4.85 10.29 15.71
C ILE A 34 -4.74 11.07 14.40
N LEU A 35 -5.85 11.46 13.80
CA LEU A 35 -5.86 12.18 12.52
C LEU A 35 -5.99 13.70 12.74
N PRO A 36 -5.41 14.52 11.85
CA PRO A 36 -5.50 15.98 11.97
C PRO A 36 -6.93 16.52 11.85
N THR A 37 -7.81 15.77 11.18
CA THR A 37 -9.23 16.07 11.03
C THR A 37 -10.04 14.79 11.05
N ALA A 38 -11.29 14.86 11.50
CA ALA A 38 -12.20 13.72 11.45
C ALA A 38 -12.33 13.20 10.00
N PRO A 39 -12.11 11.90 9.75
CA PRO A 39 -12.20 11.34 8.42
C PRO A 39 -13.66 11.27 7.95
N LEU A 40 -13.87 11.47 6.66
CA LEU A 40 -15.16 11.32 5.99
C LEU A 40 -15.57 9.85 5.92
N SER A 41 -14.61 8.95 5.73
CA SER A 41 -14.85 7.52 5.58
C SER A 41 -13.58 6.73 5.88
N VAL A 42 -13.74 5.52 6.40
CA VAL A 42 -12.64 4.59 6.63
C VAL A 42 -13.03 3.20 6.15
N PHE A 43 -12.14 2.54 5.42
CA PHE A 43 -12.28 1.15 5.01
C PHE A 43 -11.08 0.30 5.44
N ALA A 44 -11.37 -0.92 5.89
CA ALA A 44 -10.40 -2.00 5.98
C ALA A 44 -10.66 -3.00 4.83
N PHE A 45 -9.67 -3.81 4.51
CA PHE A 45 -9.84 -4.93 3.58
C PHE A 45 -9.68 -6.25 4.33
N THR A 46 -10.76 -7.02 4.38
CA THR A 46 -10.83 -8.31 5.07
C THR A 46 -11.54 -9.30 4.16
N GLY A 47 -11.05 -10.55 4.12
CA GLY A 47 -11.74 -11.62 3.38
C GLY A 47 -11.91 -11.39 1.88
N GLY A 48 -11.08 -10.52 1.27
CA GLY A 48 -11.18 -10.20 -0.15
C GLY A 48 -12.13 -9.04 -0.49
N SER A 49 -12.69 -8.35 0.51
CA SER A 49 -13.63 -7.23 0.32
C SER A 49 -13.35 -6.04 1.23
N TYR A 50 -13.84 -4.86 0.84
CA TYR A 50 -13.82 -3.67 1.68
C TYR A 50 -14.94 -3.69 2.71
N GLU A 51 -14.59 -3.36 3.94
CA GLU A 51 -15.51 -3.23 5.08
C GLU A 51 -15.39 -1.82 5.65
N THR A 52 -16.52 -1.18 5.95
CA THR A 52 -16.52 0.12 6.63
C THR A 52 -16.01 -0.03 8.05
N VAL A 53 -15.18 0.92 8.49
CA VAL A 53 -14.66 0.98 9.86
C VAL A 53 -15.19 2.24 10.52
N ALA A 54 -15.79 2.08 11.70
CA ALA A 54 -16.24 3.23 12.48
C ALA A 54 -15.04 4.10 12.89
N THR A 55 -15.19 5.42 12.85
CA THR A 55 -14.10 6.35 13.22
C THR A 55 -13.71 6.24 14.69
N THR A 56 -14.63 5.73 15.52
CA THR A 56 -14.43 5.42 16.94
C THR A 56 -13.86 4.02 17.18
N ALA A 57 -13.64 3.23 16.13
CA ALA A 57 -13.03 1.91 16.28
C ALA A 57 -11.56 2.05 16.67
N SER A 58 -11.10 1.12 17.50
CA SER A 58 -9.68 0.98 17.81
C SER A 58 -8.93 0.48 16.58
N LEU A 59 -7.74 1.04 16.37
CA LEU A 59 -6.84 0.58 15.31
C LEU A 59 -6.09 -0.67 15.73
N VAL A 60 -5.90 -1.58 14.77
CA VAL A 60 -5.05 -2.75 14.94
C VAL A 60 -3.65 -2.40 14.43
N PRO A 61 -2.61 -2.48 15.28
CA PRO A 61 -1.25 -2.17 14.86
C PRO A 61 -0.78 -3.06 13.69
N GLY A 62 -0.07 -2.47 12.73
CA GLY A 62 0.42 -3.16 11.52
C GLY A 62 -0.65 -3.47 10.46
N ARG A 63 -1.93 -3.16 10.71
CA ARG A 63 -3.01 -3.26 9.71
C ARG A 63 -3.09 -1.99 8.87
N GLY A 64 -3.34 -2.13 7.57
CA GLY A 64 -3.62 -1.00 6.67
C GLY A 64 -5.11 -0.64 6.57
N TYR A 65 -5.38 0.64 6.34
CA TYR A 65 -6.72 1.24 6.25
C TYR A 65 -6.74 2.30 5.15
N TRP A 66 -7.82 2.35 4.40
CA TRP A 66 -8.15 3.50 3.56
C TRP A 66 -8.85 4.54 4.41
N VAL A 67 -8.35 5.78 4.38
CA VAL A 67 -8.87 6.90 5.17
C VAL A 67 -9.14 8.07 4.23
N ASN A 68 -10.40 8.48 4.09
CA ASN A 68 -10.78 9.66 3.32
C ASN A 68 -10.82 10.88 4.24
N LEU A 69 -10.05 11.91 3.92
CA LEU A 69 -9.96 13.14 4.70
C LEU A 69 -10.57 14.33 3.95
N PRO A 70 -11.31 15.22 4.64
CA PRO A 70 -11.84 16.43 4.02
C PRO A 70 -10.72 17.43 3.66
N SER A 71 -9.58 17.35 4.36
CA SER A 71 -8.42 18.20 4.14
C SER A 71 -7.14 17.46 4.50
N GLY A 72 -6.03 17.86 3.88
CA GLY A 72 -4.71 17.38 4.28
C GLY A 72 -4.26 17.96 5.62
N GLY A 73 -3.12 17.49 6.12
CA GLY A 73 -2.57 17.97 7.37
C GLY A 73 -1.34 17.19 7.83
N ALA A 74 -0.70 17.71 8.88
CA ALA A 74 0.37 16.99 9.55
C ALA A 74 -0.22 15.85 10.39
N TRP A 75 0.39 14.69 10.30
CA TRP A 75 -0.01 13.53 11.08
C TRP A 75 1.06 13.19 12.10
N THR A 76 0.69 13.21 13.38
CA THR A 76 1.59 12.83 14.48
C THR A 76 1.03 11.58 15.13
N ILE A 77 1.82 10.52 15.09
CA ILE A 77 1.46 9.22 15.67
C ILE A 77 2.10 9.18 17.05
N VAL A 78 1.28 9.07 18.08
CA VAL A 78 1.73 8.95 19.48
C VAL A 78 1.16 7.68 20.07
N GLY A 79 1.98 6.96 20.82
CA GLY A 79 1.60 5.72 21.47
C GLY A 79 2.79 4.98 22.06
N GLN A 80 2.55 3.74 22.46
CA GLN A 80 3.57 2.82 22.98
C GLN A 80 4.05 1.87 21.89
N LEU A 81 5.32 1.48 21.97
CA LEU A 81 5.88 0.47 21.07
C LEU A 81 5.16 -0.87 21.22
N VAL A 82 4.92 -1.53 20.09
CA VAL A 82 4.39 -2.88 20.05
C VAL A 82 5.53 -3.86 20.35
N THR A 83 5.38 -4.68 21.40
CA THR A 83 6.42 -5.63 21.82
C THR A 83 6.36 -6.95 21.06
N ASN A 84 5.17 -7.41 20.67
CA ASN A 84 4.98 -8.59 19.83
C ASN A 84 4.48 -8.17 18.44
N LYS A 85 5.34 -8.30 17.44
CA LYS A 85 5.06 -7.90 16.06
C LYS A 85 4.91 -9.09 15.12
N ASN A 86 4.46 -10.23 15.64
CA ASN A 86 4.08 -11.38 14.82
C ASN A 86 2.68 -11.19 14.26
N VAL A 87 2.58 -11.13 12.93
CA VAL A 87 1.31 -10.92 12.23
C VAL A 87 1.02 -12.09 11.32
N SER A 88 -0.12 -12.75 11.54
CA SER A 88 -0.62 -13.80 10.65
C SER A 88 -1.36 -13.20 9.47
N ILE A 89 -0.91 -13.55 8.27
CA ILE A 89 -1.33 -12.98 7.00
C ILE A 89 -1.93 -14.08 6.13
N ALA A 90 -3.11 -13.84 5.56
CA ALA A 90 -3.75 -14.75 4.63
C ALA A 90 -3.17 -14.63 3.21
N ALA A 91 -3.44 -15.62 2.36
CA ALA A 91 -3.11 -15.54 0.94
C ALA A 91 -3.90 -14.42 0.24
N GLY A 92 -3.42 -13.99 -0.93
CA GLY A 92 -3.99 -12.92 -1.72
C GLY A 92 -3.57 -11.53 -1.24
N TRP A 93 -4.38 -10.53 -1.60
CA TRP A 93 -4.12 -9.13 -1.27
C TRP A 93 -4.44 -8.80 0.18
N GLN A 94 -3.49 -8.18 0.86
CA GLN A 94 -3.60 -7.79 2.26
C GLN A 94 -3.15 -6.33 2.43
N MET A 95 -3.87 -5.58 3.27
CA MET A 95 -3.47 -4.23 3.67
C MET A 95 -2.68 -4.30 4.97
N ILE A 96 -1.39 -3.98 4.89
CA ILE A 96 -0.44 -4.06 6.00
C ILE A 96 0.33 -2.75 6.15
N GLY A 97 1.05 -2.58 7.25
CA GLY A 97 2.01 -1.50 7.41
C GLY A 97 3.16 -1.90 8.31
N ALA A 98 4.21 -1.08 8.29
CA ALA A 98 5.32 -1.25 9.22
C ALA A 98 4.91 -0.77 10.63
N PHE A 99 5.61 -1.30 11.63
CA PHE A 99 5.52 -0.84 13.01
C PHE A 99 6.38 0.44 13.18
N ASP A 100 7.11 0.60 14.27
CA ASP A 100 7.87 1.82 14.57
C ASP A 100 9.14 2.03 13.74
N LYS A 101 9.53 1.07 12.90
CA LYS A 101 10.72 1.17 12.04
C LYS A 101 10.41 0.88 10.58
N GLU A 102 11.17 1.52 9.70
CA GLU A 102 11.10 1.29 8.26
C GLU A 102 11.59 -0.12 7.90
N ILE A 103 10.92 -0.75 6.95
CA ILE A 103 11.25 -2.09 6.45
C ILE A 103 11.53 -2.01 4.95
N ASP A 104 12.72 -2.44 4.56
CA ASP A 104 13.07 -2.59 3.16
C ASP A 104 12.29 -3.76 2.53
N VAL A 105 11.61 -3.50 1.41
CA VAL A 105 10.76 -4.49 0.73
C VAL A 105 11.58 -5.64 0.14
N ALA A 106 12.83 -5.41 -0.26
CA ALA A 106 13.70 -6.49 -0.74
C ALA A 106 14.09 -7.43 0.39
N VAL A 107 14.36 -6.90 1.59
CA VAL A 107 14.63 -7.71 2.80
C VAL A 107 13.39 -8.51 3.20
N LEU A 108 12.23 -7.86 3.21
CA LEU A 108 10.94 -8.51 3.47
C LEU A 108 10.69 -9.68 2.50
N LYS A 109 10.88 -9.47 1.20
CA LYS A 109 10.70 -10.51 0.17
C LYS A 109 11.75 -11.62 0.24
N LEU A 110 12.97 -11.31 0.67
CA LEU A 110 14.02 -12.31 0.87
C LEU A 110 13.69 -13.24 2.05
N ALA A 111 13.15 -12.69 3.14
CA ALA A 111 12.74 -13.47 4.30
C ALA A 111 11.45 -14.27 4.05
N TYR A 112 10.52 -13.73 3.25
CA TYR A 112 9.21 -14.33 3.02
C TYR A 112 8.91 -14.43 1.51
N SER A 113 9.33 -15.54 0.90
CA SER A 113 9.22 -15.77 -0.55
C SER A 113 7.78 -15.85 -1.10
N THR A 114 6.78 -15.96 -0.22
CA THR A 114 5.35 -15.90 -0.59
C THR A 114 4.94 -14.51 -1.08
N ILE A 115 5.69 -13.46 -0.74
CA ILE A 115 5.36 -12.07 -1.11
C ILE A 115 5.70 -11.83 -2.58
N GLN A 116 4.67 -11.66 -3.40
CA GLN A 116 4.80 -11.47 -4.83
C GLN A 116 5.11 -10.00 -5.16
N SER A 117 4.37 -9.08 -4.54
CA SER A 117 4.46 -7.64 -4.80
C SER A 117 3.99 -6.81 -3.61
N VAL A 118 4.58 -5.63 -3.45
CA VAL A 118 4.17 -4.63 -2.46
C VAL A 118 3.96 -3.29 -3.15
N PHE A 119 2.85 -2.63 -2.84
CA PHE A 119 2.46 -1.35 -3.42
C PHE A 119 2.09 -0.35 -2.32
N GLY A 120 2.55 0.88 -2.48
CA GLY A 120 2.07 2.02 -1.70
C GLY A 120 1.04 2.81 -2.50
N TYR A 121 0.47 3.85 -1.88
CA TYR A 121 -0.42 4.80 -2.55
C TYR A 121 -0.16 6.22 -2.07
N ASP A 122 -0.19 7.18 -3.00
CA ASP A 122 -0.08 8.62 -2.73
C ASP A 122 -1.00 9.44 -3.66
N SER A 123 -0.74 10.75 -3.78
CA SER A 123 -1.54 11.66 -4.60
C SER A 123 -1.51 11.35 -6.09
N GLU A 124 -0.48 10.66 -6.58
CA GLU A 124 -0.32 10.23 -7.97
C GLU A 124 -0.94 8.85 -8.23
N GLY A 125 -1.34 8.14 -7.18
CA GLY A 125 -1.99 6.84 -7.25
C GLY A 125 -1.17 5.75 -6.58
N TYR A 126 -1.36 4.51 -7.03
CA TYR A 126 -0.52 3.41 -6.55
C TYR A 126 0.92 3.57 -7.07
N TYR A 127 1.91 3.07 -6.32
CA TYR A 127 3.29 2.92 -6.78
C TYR A 127 3.90 1.62 -6.24
N HIS A 128 4.95 1.10 -6.90
CA HIS A 128 5.72 -0.03 -6.36
C HIS A 128 6.53 0.39 -5.14
N ALA A 129 6.26 -0.21 -3.98
CA ALA A 129 6.95 0.13 -2.75
C ALA A 129 8.35 -0.48 -2.72
N LYS A 130 9.33 0.36 -2.36
CA LYS A 130 10.73 -0.02 -2.08
C LYS A 130 10.96 -0.23 -0.59
N ASP A 131 10.23 0.55 0.19
CA ASP A 131 10.25 0.57 1.65
C ASP A 131 8.82 0.63 2.19
N MET A 132 8.66 0.14 3.42
CA MET A 132 7.45 0.28 4.22
C MET A 132 7.72 1.18 5.41
N LYS A 133 7.14 2.37 5.40
CA LYS A 133 7.36 3.40 6.42
C LYS A 133 6.32 3.33 7.54
N PRO A 134 6.70 3.56 8.80
CA PRO A 134 5.76 3.70 9.89
C PRO A 134 4.66 4.71 9.56
N GLY A 135 3.41 4.32 9.79
CA GLY A 135 2.26 5.16 9.48
C GLY A 135 1.69 4.98 8.07
N LYS A 136 2.51 4.60 7.09
CA LYS A 136 1.99 4.36 5.73
C LYS A 136 1.39 2.96 5.65
N GLY A 137 0.25 2.86 4.98
CA GLY A 137 -0.35 1.58 4.63
C GLY A 137 0.16 1.13 3.26
N TYR A 138 0.20 -0.19 3.09
CA TYR A 138 0.71 -0.85 1.89
C TYR A 138 -0.18 -2.02 1.54
N TRP A 139 -0.33 -2.26 0.24
CA TRP A 139 -0.87 -3.50 -0.28
C TRP A 139 0.25 -4.49 -0.49
N ALA A 140 0.13 -5.69 0.06
CA ALA A 140 1.04 -6.80 -0.23
C ALA A 140 0.24 -8.00 -0.74
N ASN A 141 0.74 -8.63 -1.81
CA ASN A 141 0.14 -9.85 -2.37
C ASN A 141 0.93 -11.07 -1.92
N PHE A 142 0.25 -12.03 -1.31
CA PHE A 142 0.81 -13.25 -0.78
C PHE A 142 0.34 -14.46 -1.59
N GLY A 143 1.26 -15.25 -2.13
CA GLY A 143 0.92 -16.49 -2.84
C GLY A 143 0.34 -17.57 -1.92
N ALA A 144 0.66 -17.51 -0.63
CA ALA A 144 0.20 -18.40 0.43
C ALA A 144 0.19 -17.68 1.78
N ALA A 145 -0.63 -18.18 2.71
CA ALA A 145 -0.68 -17.65 4.08
C ALA A 145 0.68 -17.78 4.80
N VAL A 146 1.02 -16.81 5.65
CA VAL A 146 2.31 -16.73 6.34
C VAL A 146 2.17 -15.96 7.65
N THR A 147 3.03 -16.25 8.63
CA THR A 147 3.22 -15.38 9.80
C THR A 147 4.51 -14.61 9.61
N ILE A 148 4.43 -13.28 9.65
CA ILE A 148 5.58 -12.37 9.54
C ILE A 148 5.99 -11.93 10.94
N ASP A 149 7.24 -12.19 11.30
CA ASP A 149 7.91 -11.57 12.43
C ASP A 149 8.54 -10.24 11.98
N PHE A 150 7.84 -9.15 12.25
CA PHE A 150 8.31 -7.80 11.92
C PHE A 150 9.49 -7.38 12.80
N LEU A 151 9.61 -7.91 14.02
CA LEU A 151 10.72 -7.54 14.91
C LEU A 151 12.05 -8.05 14.35
N ALA A 152 12.08 -9.28 13.83
CA ALA A 152 13.26 -9.84 13.18
C ALA A 152 13.68 -9.05 11.93
N LEU A 153 12.72 -8.54 11.15
CA LEU A 153 12.99 -7.70 9.97
C LEU A 153 13.64 -6.37 10.36
N GLU A 154 13.17 -5.75 11.42
CA GLU A 154 13.71 -4.49 11.93
C GLU A 154 15.15 -4.61 12.44
N GLU A 155 15.52 -5.77 12.99
CA GLU A 155 16.89 -6.08 13.39
C GLU A 155 17.78 -6.37 12.17
N ALA A 156 17.22 -6.98 11.11
CA ALA A 156 17.92 -7.29 9.87
C ALA A 156 18.18 -6.07 8.97
N SER A 157 17.33 -5.02 9.05
CA SER A 157 17.47 -3.77 8.29
C SER A 157 18.81 -3.03 8.52
N GLY A 158 19.58 -3.39 9.57
CA GLY A 158 20.93 -2.86 9.79
C GLY A 158 22.03 -3.46 8.91
N SER A 159 21.75 -4.50 8.13
CA SER A 159 22.76 -5.22 7.33
C SER A 159 22.16 -5.82 6.06
N VAL A 160 22.01 -5.04 4.98
CA VAL A 160 21.88 -5.62 3.63
C VAL A 160 22.73 -4.88 2.61
N ALA A 161 23.68 -5.63 2.05
CA ALA A 161 24.46 -5.29 0.88
C ALA A 161 23.58 -5.27 -0.37
N THR A 162 23.77 -4.25 -1.20
CA THR A 162 23.07 -4.06 -2.47
C THR A 162 23.44 -5.17 -3.46
N LYS A 163 22.43 -5.84 -4.03
CA LYS A 163 22.65 -6.74 -5.18
C LYS A 163 22.40 -5.96 -6.48
N PRO A 164 23.18 -6.17 -7.55
CA PRO A 164 23.11 -5.34 -8.74
C PRO A 164 21.80 -5.56 -9.51
N VAL A 165 21.25 -4.46 -10.00
CA VAL A 165 20.17 -4.43 -10.98
C VAL A 165 20.72 -4.97 -12.31
N VAL A 166 20.20 -6.12 -12.74
CA VAL A 166 20.40 -6.62 -14.10
C VAL A 166 19.33 -5.97 -14.97
N ALA A 167 19.74 -5.29 -16.05
CA ALA A 167 18.83 -4.75 -17.04
C ALA A 167 18.47 -5.80 -18.11
N PRO A 168 17.19 -5.94 -18.48
CA PRO A 168 16.81 -6.41 -19.81
C PRO A 168 16.06 -5.33 -20.63
N PRO A 169 15.96 -5.50 -21.97
CA PRO A 169 15.98 -4.39 -22.92
C PRO A 169 14.65 -4.05 -23.62
N THR A 170 14.66 -2.89 -24.30
CA THR A 170 13.64 -2.22 -25.14
C THR A 170 12.45 -1.59 -24.40
N ALA A 171 12.34 -0.26 -24.51
CA ALA A 171 11.29 0.52 -23.89
C ALA A 171 9.89 0.06 -24.35
N PRO A 172 8.95 -0.22 -23.42
CA PRO A 172 7.56 -0.46 -23.77
C PRO A 172 6.91 0.81 -24.33
N ALA A 173 5.85 0.67 -25.12
CA ALA A 173 4.99 1.80 -25.45
C ALA A 173 4.20 2.23 -24.22
N ILE A 174 3.87 3.51 -24.10
CA ILE A 174 3.16 4.05 -22.93
C ILE A 174 1.80 4.56 -23.35
N LEU A 175 0.75 4.09 -22.65
CA LEU A 175 -0.57 4.70 -22.67
C LEU A 175 -0.68 5.61 -21.45
N VAL A 176 -0.95 6.89 -21.68
CA VAL A 176 -1.11 7.89 -20.62
C VAL A 176 -2.59 8.22 -20.48
N ALA A 177 -3.10 8.20 -19.25
CA ALA A 177 -4.40 8.77 -18.92
C ALA A 177 -4.20 9.91 -17.93
N SER A 178 -4.81 11.05 -18.23
CA SER A 178 -4.74 12.25 -17.41
C SER A 178 -6.10 12.87 -17.15
N THR A 179 -6.21 13.64 -16.06
CA THR A 179 -7.40 14.46 -15.76
C THR A 179 -7.10 15.95 -15.93
N ASP A 180 -8.14 16.77 -16.04
CA ASP A 180 -8.01 18.23 -16.15
C ASP A 180 -7.40 18.85 -14.88
N GLU A 181 -7.51 18.17 -13.74
CA GLU A 181 -6.84 18.54 -12.47
C GLU A 181 -5.36 18.13 -12.43
N GLY A 182 -4.80 17.62 -13.54
CA GLY A 182 -3.38 17.31 -13.68
C GLY A 182 -2.94 15.98 -13.08
N LYS A 183 -3.86 15.08 -12.71
CA LYS A 183 -3.51 13.71 -12.34
C LYS A 183 -3.11 12.94 -13.59
N GLU A 184 -2.05 12.14 -13.53
CA GLU A 184 -1.58 11.32 -14.65
C GLU A 184 -1.23 9.91 -14.16
N GLN A 185 -1.60 8.90 -14.95
CA GLN A 185 -1.16 7.53 -14.71
C GLN A 185 -0.76 6.88 -16.05
N GLN A 186 0.34 6.13 -16.02
CA GLN A 186 0.94 5.51 -17.19
C GLN A 186 0.75 3.99 -17.15
N LEU A 187 0.41 3.42 -18.31
CA LEU A 187 0.29 1.98 -18.53
C LEU A 187 1.30 1.52 -19.58
N GLN A 188 2.03 0.46 -19.29
CA GLN A 188 3.06 -0.09 -20.16
C GLN A 188 2.50 -1.12 -21.14
N LEU A 189 2.70 -0.92 -22.43
CA LEU A 189 2.33 -1.84 -23.50
C LEU A 189 3.59 -2.53 -24.02
N GLY A 190 3.72 -3.83 -23.72
CA GLY A 190 4.86 -4.63 -24.16
C GLY A 190 6.03 -4.68 -23.16
N ALA A 191 5.72 -4.69 -21.87
CA ALA A 191 6.70 -4.89 -20.79
C ALA A 191 7.24 -6.33 -20.77
N ASP A 192 8.40 -6.54 -20.14
CA ASP A 192 8.99 -7.87 -19.95
C ASP A 192 8.22 -8.73 -18.93
N TYR A 193 7.68 -8.07 -17.91
CA TYR A 193 6.87 -8.68 -16.87
C TYR A 193 5.94 -7.62 -16.26
N VAL A 194 4.75 -8.03 -15.81
CA VAL A 194 3.80 -7.15 -15.13
C VAL A 194 3.31 -7.80 -13.84
N HIS A 195 3.23 -7.00 -12.78
CA HIS A 195 2.60 -7.41 -11.54
C HIS A 195 1.09 -7.16 -11.61
N HIS A 196 0.31 -8.05 -11.00
CA HIS A 196 -1.09 -7.76 -10.73
C HIS A 196 -1.21 -6.57 -9.77
N LEU A 197 -2.18 -5.71 -10.00
CA LEU A 197 -2.46 -4.58 -9.14
C LEU A 197 -3.24 -5.00 -7.89
N PRO A 198 -3.07 -4.25 -6.79
CA PRO A 198 -3.95 -4.35 -5.63
C PRO A 198 -5.43 -4.17 -6.00
N PRO A 199 -6.37 -4.47 -5.09
CA PRO A 199 -7.78 -4.14 -5.28
C PRO A 199 -8.00 -2.67 -5.69
N ARG A 200 -9.12 -2.39 -6.35
CA ARG A 200 -9.47 -1.01 -6.74
C ARG A 200 -9.48 -0.11 -5.52
N PRO A 201 -8.89 1.09 -5.59
CA PRO A 201 -9.01 2.02 -4.48
C PRO A 201 -10.50 2.40 -4.35
N PRO A 202 -10.94 2.87 -3.17
CA PRO A 202 -12.32 3.30 -3.00
C PRO A 202 -12.75 4.34 -4.06
N ALA A 203 -14.06 4.44 -4.28
CA ALA A 203 -14.62 5.39 -5.24
C ALA A 203 -14.18 6.84 -4.94
N GLY A 204 -13.98 7.64 -5.99
CA GLY A 204 -13.45 9.00 -5.89
C GLY A 204 -11.92 9.09 -6.05
N THR A 205 -11.24 7.97 -6.28
CA THR A 205 -9.81 7.95 -6.66
C THR A 205 -9.66 7.76 -8.17
N PHE A 206 -8.77 8.53 -8.80
CA PHE A 206 -8.34 8.30 -10.18
C PHE A 206 -7.50 7.02 -10.25
N ASP A 207 -7.93 6.04 -11.05
CA ASP A 207 -7.23 4.77 -11.23
C ASP A 207 -7.54 4.21 -12.61
N ILE A 208 -6.51 3.95 -13.41
CA ILE A 208 -6.63 3.27 -14.72
C ILE A 208 -5.95 1.91 -14.67
N ARG A 209 -6.57 0.89 -15.28
CA ARG A 209 -6.05 -0.48 -15.30
C ARG A 209 -6.23 -1.15 -16.64
N ILE A 210 -5.28 -2.00 -17.01
CA ILE A 210 -5.43 -2.97 -18.10
C ILE A 210 -5.74 -4.32 -17.51
N HIS A 211 -6.70 -5.04 -18.10
CA HIS A 211 -7.08 -6.38 -17.70
C HIS A 211 -6.53 -7.43 -18.68
N ASP A 212 -5.94 -8.49 -18.14
CA ASP A 212 -5.64 -9.70 -18.91
C ASP A 212 -6.93 -10.49 -19.23
N ASP A 213 -6.81 -11.55 -20.03
CA ASP A 213 -7.94 -12.40 -20.42
C ASP A 213 -8.62 -13.12 -19.24
N SER A 214 -7.90 -13.26 -18.12
CA SER A 214 -8.43 -13.80 -16.86
C SER A 214 -9.13 -12.73 -16.01
N GLY A 215 -9.15 -11.47 -16.47
CA GLY A 215 -9.74 -10.34 -15.79
C GLY A 215 -8.83 -9.70 -14.73
N ASN A 216 -7.60 -10.19 -14.53
CA ASN A 216 -6.69 -9.60 -13.55
C ASN A 216 -6.19 -8.25 -14.04
N ALA A 217 -6.18 -7.29 -13.14
CA ALA A 217 -5.78 -5.94 -13.46
C ALA A 217 -4.27 -5.72 -13.25
N SER A 218 -3.65 -4.92 -14.10
CA SER A 218 -2.21 -4.60 -14.06
C SER A 218 -1.96 -3.21 -14.64
N TRP A 219 -0.75 -2.67 -14.44
CA TRP A 219 -0.28 -1.45 -15.10
C TRP A 219 0.32 -1.66 -16.48
N GLY A 220 0.09 -2.83 -17.09
CA GLY A 220 0.63 -3.06 -18.40
C GLY A 220 0.33 -4.44 -18.92
N VAL A 221 0.80 -4.70 -20.13
CA VAL A 221 0.69 -6.01 -20.74
C VAL A 221 2.06 -6.49 -21.17
N VAL A 222 2.29 -7.77 -20.97
CA VAL A 222 3.51 -8.43 -21.41
C VAL A 222 3.57 -8.42 -22.94
N ARG A 223 4.76 -8.24 -23.50
CA ARG A 223 4.97 -8.24 -24.95
C ARG A 223 4.41 -9.52 -25.59
N GLN A 224 3.59 -9.34 -26.63
CA GLN A 224 3.00 -10.44 -27.40
C GLN A 224 3.67 -10.55 -28.78
N SER A 225 3.80 -11.77 -29.29
CA SER A 225 4.25 -12.03 -30.66
C SER A 225 3.12 -11.92 -31.70
N LEU A 226 1.87 -11.86 -31.24
CA LEU A 226 0.66 -11.74 -32.07
C LEU A 226 -0.17 -10.54 -31.58
N PRO A 227 -1.01 -9.95 -32.44
CA PRO A 227 -1.96 -8.92 -32.03
C PRO A 227 -2.87 -9.44 -30.90
N ALA A 228 -3.09 -8.61 -29.88
CA ALA A 228 -3.95 -8.90 -28.75
C ALA A 228 -4.82 -7.68 -28.43
N THR A 229 -6.01 -7.94 -27.88
CA THR A 229 -6.96 -6.91 -27.46
C THR A 229 -7.09 -6.97 -25.94
N TYR A 230 -7.02 -5.81 -25.29
CA TYR A 230 -7.13 -5.73 -23.83
C TYR A 230 -8.28 -4.82 -23.41
N ARG A 231 -8.93 -5.17 -22.30
CA ARG A 231 -9.92 -4.29 -21.69
C ARG A 231 -9.20 -3.27 -20.79
N VAL A 232 -9.53 -2.00 -20.97
CA VAL A 232 -9.08 -0.91 -20.10
C VAL A 232 -10.25 -0.45 -19.24
N THR A 233 -10.01 -0.20 -17.94
CA THR A 233 -11.00 0.42 -17.05
C THR A 233 -10.44 1.67 -16.43
N LEU A 234 -11.27 2.70 -16.36
CA LEU A 234 -10.96 4.00 -15.78
C LEU A 234 -11.95 4.29 -14.64
N GLN A 235 -11.42 4.65 -13.47
CA GLN A 235 -12.19 5.21 -12.36
C GLN A 235 -11.91 6.71 -12.26
N ALA A 236 -12.96 7.53 -12.29
CA ALA A 236 -12.87 8.99 -12.20
C ALA A 236 -13.06 9.49 -10.76
N VAL A 237 -12.56 10.70 -10.51
CA VAL A 237 -12.74 11.48 -9.28
C VAL A 237 -14.02 12.31 -9.48
N ASN A 238 -15.20 11.76 -9.20
CA ASN A 238 -16.42 12.57 -9.17
C ASN A 238 -16.55 13.31 -7.84
#